data_AF-A0A947HIL4-F1
#
_entry.id   AF-A0A947HIL4-F1
#
_cell.length_a   1.000
_cell.length_b   1.000
_cell.length_c   1.000
_cell.angle_alpha   90.00
_cell.angle_beta   90.00
_cell.angle_gamma   90.00
#
_symmetry.space_group_name_H-M   'P 1'
#
loop_
_entity.id
_entity.type
_entity.pdbx_description
1 polymer ?
#
loop_
_entity_poly.entity_id
_entity_poly.type
_entity_poly.pdbx_seq_one_letter_code
_entity_poly.pdbx_strand_id
1 'polypeptide(L)'
;MRVTMVKKRLLSGEECPKCIEATAFLDGKGVLGRIDEVVWFDERTPGGGPGGALAEAHGMTRAPFFLVDRQGRVEAFDSVMRVYKLL
;
A
#
# COMPACT_ATOMS: atom_id res chain seq x y z
N MET A 1 -16.54 0.31 -2.54
CA MET A 1 -15.17 -0.12 -2.90
C MET A 1 -14.27 0.54 -1.88
N ARG A 2 -13.40 -0.23 -1.22
CA ARG A 2 -12.43 0.29 -0.25
C ARG A 2 -11.03 0.01 -0.75
N VAL A 3 -10.14 1.00 -0.72
CA VAL A 3 -8.75 0.88 -1.16
C VAL A 3 -7.81 1.17 0.00
N THR A 4 -7.07 0.15 0.41
CA THR A 4 -6.01 0.25 1.40
C THR A 4 -4.66 0.27 0.69
N MET A 5 -3.84 1.28 0.95
CA MET A 5 -2.45 1.34 0.50
C MET A 5 -1.54 0.92 1.65
N VAL A 6 -0.75 -0.14 1.45
CA VAL A 6 0.29 -0.53 2.40
C VAL A 6 1.61 0.10 1.97
N LYS A 7 2.17 0.92 2.86
CA LYS A 7 3.46 1.60 2.68
C LYS A 7 4.49 1.01 3.63
N LYS A 8 5.78 1.22 3.35
CA LYS A 8 6.88 0.69 4.16
C LYS A 8 7.73 1.82 4.74
N ARG A 9 8.05 1.69 6.03
CA ARG A 9 9.15 2.40 6.69
C ARG A 9 10.36 1.46 6.73
N LEU A 10 11.48 1.98 6.28
CA LEU A 10 12.75 1.29 6.28
C LEU A 10 13.30 1.18 7.71
N LEU A 11 14.31 0.35 7.91
CA LEU A 11 15.04 0.28 9.17
C LEU A 11 15.61 1.64 9.60
N SER A 12 15.98 2.51 8.63
CA SER A 12 16.40 3.90 8.89
C SER A 12 15.28 4.79 9.44
N GLY A 13 14.02 4.34 9.38
CA GLY A 13 12.83 5.10 9.74
C GLY A 13 12.25 5.91 8.58
N GLU A 14 12.97 6.03 7.47
CA GLU A 14 12.51 6.72 6.27
C GLU A 14 11.42 5.94 5.55
N GLU A 15 10.56 6.66 4.83
CA GLU A 15 9.61 6.03 3.92
C GLU A 15 10.33 5.38 2.74
N CYS A 16 9.85 4.22 2.30
CA CYS A 16 10.42 3.53 1.16
C CYS A 16 10.35 4.40 -0.12
N PRO A 17 11.43 4.49 -0.94
CA PRO A 17 11.45 5.35 -2.12
C PRO A 17 10.28 5.08 -3.10
N LYS A 18 9.92 3.80 -3.29
CA LYS A 18 8.77 3.42 -4.14
C LYS A 18 7.41 3.82 -3.56
N CYS A 19 7.31 3.95 -2.24
CA CYS A 19 6.12 4.41 -1.55
C CYS A 19 5.93 5.91 -1.80
N ILE A 20 7.03 6.67 -1.76
CA ILE A 20 7.06 8.11 -2.06
C ILE A 20 6.67 8.33 -3.51
N GLU A 21 7.32 7.62 -4.45
CA GLU A 21 7.00 7.69 -5.89
C GLU A 21 5.52 7.37 -6.17
N ALA A 22 4.97 6.31 -5.57
CA ALA A 22 3.57 5.94 -5.76
C ALA A 22 2.60 6.98 -5.18
N THR A 23 2.91 7.53 -4.00
CA THR A 23 2.09 8.59 -3.37
C THR A 23 2.09 9.84 -4.25
N ALA A 24 3.27 10.29 -4.70
CA ALA A 24 3.41 11.44 -5.58
C ALA A 24 2.72 11.24 -6.94
N PHE A 25 2.78 10.02 -7.49
CA PHE A 25 2.05 9.69 -8.71
C PHE A 25 0.53 9.82 -8.53
N LEU A 26 -0.04 9.24 -7.46
CA LEU A 26 -1.48 9.31 -7.20
C LEU A 26 -1.95 10.74 -6.91
N ASP A 27 -1.14 11.51 -6.17
CA ASP A 27 -1.40 12.92 -5.88
C ASP A 27 -1.35 13.78 -7.16
N GLY A 28 -0.32 13.60 -7.98
CA GLY A 28 -0.20 14.28 -9.28
C GLY A 28 -1.29 13.90 -10.28
N LYS A 29 -2.04 12.82 -10.03
CA LYS A 29 -3.24 12.42 -10.79
C LYS A 29 -4.56 12.87 -10.14
N GLY A 30 -4.51 13.51 -8.98
CA GLY A 30 -5.70 13.98 -8.25
C GLY A 30 -6.57 12.86 -7.68
N VAL A 31 -6.02 11.65 -7.52
CA VAL A 31 -6.78 10.47 -7.04
C VAL A 31 -6.27 9.95 -5.70
N LEU A 32 -5.28 10.60 -5.07
CA LEU A 32 -4.79 10.20 -3.75
C LEU A 32 -5.93 10.12 -2.72
N GLY A 33 -6.92 11.02 -2.80
CA GLY A 33 -8.10 11.01 -1.93
C GLY A 33 -9.05 9.81 -2.12
N ARG A 34 -8.80 8.93 -3.10
CA ARG A 34 -9.51 7.64 -3.27
C ARG A 34 -8.85 6.48 -2.53
N ILE A 35 -7.73 6.72 -1.85
CA ILE A 35 -7.15 5.77 -0.90
C ILE A 35 -7.86 5.96 0.44
N ASP A 36 -8.69 5.00 0.82
CA ASP A 36 -9.48 5.04 2.06
C ASP A 36 -8.63 4.85 3.31
N GLU A 37 -7.50 4.15 3.19
CA GLU A 37 -6.66 3.80 4.32
C GLU A 37 -5.20 3.64 3.90
N VAL A 38 -4.28 4.15 4.73
CA VAL A 38 -2.85 3.91 4.61
C VAL A 38 -2.37 3.10 5.81
N VAL A 39 -1.85 1.90 5.56
CA VAL A 39 -1.29 1.02 6.59
C VAL A 39 0.22 0.95 6.43
N TRP A 40 0.94 0.93 7.55
CA TRP A 40 2.40 0.89 7.54
C TRP A 40 2.93 -0.50 7.87
N PHE A 41 3.80 -0.99 7.01
CA PHE A 41 4.82 -1.97 7.32
C PHE A 41 6.02 -1.22 7.92
N ASP A 42 6.48 -1.59 9.11
CA ASP A 42 7.67 -0.96 9.73
C ASP A 42 8.75 -2.01 10.00
N GLU A 43 9.88 -1.92 9.29
CA GLU A 43 11.01 -2.87 9.44
C GLU A 43 11.61 -2.89 10.85
N ARG A 44 11.40 -1.84 11.65
CA ARG A 44 11.91 -1.74 13.02
C ARG A 44 11.05 -2.52 14.01
N THR A 45 9.88 -2.99 13.58
CA THR A 45 8.93 -3.72 14.39
C THR A 45 8.96 -5.21 14.01
N PRO A 46 8.94 -6.13 14.99
CA PRO A 46 8.82 -7.56 14.71
C PRO A 46 7.63 -7.86 13.81
N GLY A 47 7.88 -8.60 12.72
CA GLY A 47 6.86 -8.96 11.74
C GLY A 47 6.28 -7.79 10.94
N GLY A 48 6.83 -6.57 11.03
CA GLY A 48 6.37 -5.42 10.24
C GLY A 48 5.08 -4.75 10.74
N GLY A 49 4.51 -5.21 11.86
CA GLY A 49 3.25 -4.66 12.40
C GLY A 49 2.03 -4.91 11.50
N PRO A 50 1.01 -4.04 11.50
CA PRO A 50 -0.22 -4.24 10.72
C PRO A 50 0.01 -4.39 9.22
N GLY A 51 0.96 -3.65 8.64
CA GLY A 51 1.31 -3.79 7.23
C GLY A 51 1.98 -5.13 6.91
N GLY A 52 2.70 -5.70 7.88
CA GLY A 52 3.27 -7.04 7.77
C GLY A 52 2.22 -8.14 7.80
N ALA A 53 1.23 -8.04 8.69
CA ALA A 53 0.10 -8.97 8.72
C ALA A 53 -0.69 -8.97 7.41
N LEU A 54 -0.94 -7.79 6.82
CA LEU A 54 -1.56 -7.68 5.50
C LEU A 54 -0.68 -8.23 4.39
N ALA A 55 0.63 -8.03 4.47
CA ALA A 55 1.57 -8.55 3.49
C ALA A 55 1.57 -10.09 3.49
N GLU A 56 1.61 -10.71 4.68
CA GLU A 56 1.54 -12.16 4.85
C GLU A 56 0.21 -12.73 4.35
N ALA A 57 -0.92 -12.15 4.77
CA ALA A 57 -2.27 -12.61 4.41
C ALA A 57 -2.53 -12.59 2.88
N HIS A 58 -1.86 -11.70 2.16
CA HIS A 58 -2.04 -11.52 0.70
C HIS A 58 -0.83 -11.95 -0.13
N GLY A 59 0.18 -12.61 0.48
CA GLY A 59 1.37 -13.11 -0.23
C GLY A 59 2.24 -12.00 -0.84
N MET A 60 2.19 -10.79 -0.29
CA MET A 60 2.95 -9.64 -0.75
C MET A 60 4.32 -9.59 -0.09
N THR A 61 5.36 -9.42 -0.89
CA THR A 61 6.76 -9.39 -0.40
C THR A 61 7.40 -8.01 -0.50
N ARG A 62 6.71 -7.03 -1.11
CA ARG A 62 7.24 -5.69 -1.39
C ARG A 62 6.17 -4.64 -1.14
N ALA A 63 6.61 -3.44 -0.78
CA ALA A 63 5.79 -2.25 -0.67
C ALA A 63 6.24 -1.18 -1.69
N PRO A 64 5.34 -0.28 -2.12
CA PRO A 64 3.93 -0.26 -1.76
C PRO A 64 3.14 -1.37 -2.46
N PHE A 65 2.04 -1.79 -1.84
CA PHE A 65 1.01 -2.57 -2.49
C PHE A 65 -0.37 -2.06 -2.06
N PHE A 66 -1.40 -2.48 -2.78
CA PHE A 66 -2.75 -1.98 -2.62
C PHE A 66 -3.71 -3.15 -2.46
N LEU A 67 -4.66 -3.03 -1.55
CA LEU A 67 -5.77 -3.96 -1.38
C LEU A 67 -7.03 -3.24 -1.82
N VAL A 68 -7.73 -3.79 -2.81
CA VAL A 68 -9.00 -3.26 -3.29
C VAL A 68 -10.10 -4.23 -2.88
N ASP A 69 -10.94 -3.81 -1.95
CA ASP A 69 -12.14 -4.54 -1.55
C ASP A 69 -13.35 -4.10 -2.39
N ARG A 70 -13.91 -5.08 -3.11
CA ARG A 70 -15.18 -4.98 -3.82
C ARG A 70 -16.19 -5.96 -3.21
N GLN A 71 -16.91 -5.49 -2.19
CA GLN A 71 -18.00 -6.23 -1.55
C GLN A 71 -17.51 -7.56 -0.93
N GLY A 72 -16.42 -7.50 -0.18
CA GLY A 72 -15.79 -8.65 0.48
C GLY A 72 -14.83 -9.44 -0.41
N ARG A 73 -14.71 -9.10 -1.70
CA ARG A 73 -13.68 -9.64 -2.58
C ARG A 73 -12.48 -8.71 -2.59
N VAL A 74 -11.42 -9.11 -1.89
CA VAL A 74 -10.17 -8.36 -1.79
C VAL A 74 -9.21 -8.85 -2.86
N GLU A 75 -8.73 -7.94 -3.69
CA GLU A 75 -7.66 -8.19 -4.66
C GLU A 75 -6.44 -7.33 -4.34
N ALA A 76 -5.25 -7.92 -4.43
CA ALA A 76 -4.01 -7.27 -4.08
C ALA A 76 -3.22 -6.87 -5.35
N PHE A 77 -2.71 -5.64 -5.37
CA PHE A 77 -1.98 -5.05 -6.49
C PHE A 77 -0.62 -4.52 -6.03
N ASP A 78 0.45 -4.93 -6.69
CA ASP A 78 1.83 -4.47 -6.42
C ASP A 78 2.28 -3.33 -7.34
N SER A 79 1.35 -2.76 -8.11
CA SER A 79 1.62 -1.74 -9.12
C SER A 79 0.65 -0.58 -8.98
N VAL A 80 1.20 0.61 -8.71
CA VAL A 80 0.42 1.86 -8.66
C VAL A 80 -0.31 2.13 -9.99
N MET A 81 0.29 1.74 -11.12
CA MET A 81 -0.32 1.91 -12.45
C MET A 81 -1.53 0.97 -12.65
N ARG A 82 -1.50 -0.23 -12.06
CA ARG A 82 -2.63 -1.18 -12.13
C ARG A 82 -3.79 -0.69 -11.27
N VAL A 83 -3.52 -0.29 -10.02
CA VAL A 83 -4.58 0.22 -9.12
C VAL A 83 -5.15 1.55 -9.62
N TYR A 84 -4.32 2.45 -10.16
CA TYR A 84 -4.76 3.75 -10.70
C TYR A 84 -5.87 3.62 -11.74
N LYS A 85 -5.86 2.57 -12.57
CA LYS A 85 -6.91 2.33 -13.57
C LYS A 85 -8.27 1.95 -12.95
N LEU A 86 -8.28 1.62 -11.67
CA LEU A 86 -9.46 1.24 -10.88
C LEU A 86 -9.92 2.38 -9.95
N LEU A 87 -9.01 3.31 -9.66
CA LEU A 87 -9.27 4.57 -8.98
C LEU A 87 -9.78 5.60 -9.97
#